data_AF-A0AAU2GHY4-F1
#
_entry.id   AF-A0AAU2GHY4-F1
#
_cell.length_a   1.000
_cell.length_b   1.000
_cell.length_c   1.000
_cell.angle_alpha   90.00
_cell.angle_beta   90.00
_cell.angle_gamma   90.00
#
_symmetry.space_group_name_H-M   'P 1'
#
loop_
_entity.id
_entity.type
_entity.pdbx_description
1 polymer ?
#
loop_
_entity_poly.entity_id
_entity_poly.type
_entity_poly.pdbx_seq_one_letter_code
_entity_poly.pdbx_strand_id
1 'polypeptide(L)'
;MQAFGISGRAGEAAAPRSRRTANTLFWAALIPTAATVGGFLSQYPYGMLWVGVLIVLAAAATGPIVAGSVWNRAGAATLVGFSLLALGLFAGSNLNETYMKQLGERTGAVVVEAGERVSAKGDVRHFCRVVDDSGSRAELGDIQNCHGQFTTGQRVVLFEDRLGGLDPWIEATDDRGVDPLGLGITAGLYALTAAALVYAGQRRRTDRESARPRRARAGRAGPP
;
A
#
# COMPACT_ATOMS: atom_id res chain seq x y z
N MET A 1 12.44 5.14 -59.99
CA MET A 1 12.81 4.99 -58.58
C MET A 1 12.23 6.17 -57.80
N GLN A 2 11.13 5.96 -57.09
CA GLN A 2 10.44 7.01 -56.33
C GLN A 2 11.04 7.13 -54.93
N ALA A 3 11.44 8.35 -54.57
CA ALA A 3 11.94 8.68 -53.24
C ALA A 3 10.78 8.74 -52.25
N PHE A 4 10.78 7.82 -51.27
CA PHE A 4 9.89 7.91 -50.11
C PHE A 4 10.36 9.05 -49.20
N GLY A 5 9.67 10.18 -49.29
CA GLY A 5 9.77 11.26 -48.32
C GLY A 5 9.22 10.79 -46.97
N ILE A 6 10.11 10.62 -45.99
CA ILE A 6 9.72 10.43 -44.59
C ILE A 6 9.19 11.78 -44.10
N SER A 7 7.87 11.94 -44.15
CA SER A 7 7.17 13.02 -43.47
C SER A 7 7.52 12.97 -41.99
N GLY A 8 8.36 13.91 -41.56
CA GLY A 8 8.73 14.10 -40.17
C GLY A 8 7.46 14.25 -39.33
N ARG A 9 7.32 13.41 -38.30
CA ARG A 9 6.40 13.65 -37.18
C ARG A 9 6.85 14.89 -36.42
N ALA A 10 6.54 16.06 -36.97
CA ALA A 10 6.49 17.30 -36.24
C ALA A 10 5.22 17.27 -35.37
N GLY A 11 5.35 16.84 -34.11
CA GLY A 11 4.19 16.73 -33.24
C GLY A 11 4.45 16.32 -31.79
N GLU A 12 5.69 16.06 -31.37
CA GLU A 12 5.97 15.87 -29.94
C GLU A 12 6.24 17.23 -29.30
N ALA A 13 5.19 18.07 -29.29
CA ALA A 13 5.17 19.32 -28.55
C ALA A 13 5.49 19.01 -27.09
N ALA A 14 6.67 19.44 -26.64
CA ALA A 14 7.18 19.21 -25.31
C ALA A 14 6.12 19.66 -24.29
N ALA A 15 5.42 18.71 -23.65
CA ALA A 15 4.30 19.00 -22.77
C ALA A 15 4.63 20.15 -21.81
N PRO A 16 3.74 21.15 -21.62
CA PRO A 16 4.01 22.32 -20.78
C PRO A 16 4.45 21.88 -19.38
N ARG A 17 5.40 22.60 -18.76
CA ARG A 17 6.00 22.27 -17.45
C ARG A 17 4.96 21.93 -16.36
N SER A 18 3.80 22.59 -16.41
CA SER A 18 2.65 22.32 -15.54
C SER A 18 2.13 20.87 -15.68
N ARG A 19 1.85 20.39 -16.91
CA ARG A 19 1.34 19.03 -17.16
C ARG A 19 2.31 17.94 -16.68
N ARG A 20 3.62 18.17 -16.79
CA ARG A 20 4.62 17.21 -16.28
C ARG A 20 4.66 17.17 -14.75
N THR A 21 4.44 18.31 -14.11
CA THR A 21 4.37 18.39 -12.64
C THR A 21 3.14 17.69 -12.11
N ALA A 22 1.99 17.98 -12.70
CA ALA A 22 0.76 17.27 -12.42
C ALA A 22 0.93 15.75 -12.61
N ASN A 23 1.56 15.31 -13.71
CA ASN A 23 1.81 13.89 -13.94
C ASN A 23 2.71 13.25 -12.86
N THR A 24 3.80 13.90 -12.45
CA THR A 24 4.65 13.38 -11.36
C THR A 24 3.87 13.27 -10.05
N LEU A 25 3.13 14.31 -9.67
CA LEU A 25 2.34 14.33 -8.44
C LEU A 25 1.22 13.28 -8.47
N PHE A 26 0.59 13.11 -9.63
CA PHE A 26 -0.40 12.07 -9.86
C PHE A 26 0.17 10.68 -9.58
N TRP A 27 1.32 10.34 -10.17
CA TRP A 27 1.97 9.04 -9.90
C TRP A 27 2.42 8.89 -8.45
N ALA A 28 2.97 9.96 -7.86
CA ALA A 28 3.42 9.96 -6.47
C ALA A 28 2.29 9.81 -5.45
N ALA A 29 1.06 10.21 -5.81
CA ALA A 29 -0.13 9.96 -4.98
C ALA A 29 -0.75 8.60 -5.30
N LEU A 30 -0.98 8.31 -6.59
CA LEU A 30 -1.71 7.13 -7.05
C LEU A 30 -1.05 5.83 -6.58
N ILE A 31 0.25 5.68 -6.78
CA ILE A 31 0.96 4.42 -6.55
C ILE A 31 0.96 4.02 -5.05
N PRO A 32 1.42 4.86 -4.11
CA PRO A 32 1.38 4.49 -2.70
C PRO A 32 -0.06 4.38 -2.18
N THR A 33 -0.99 5.22 -2.65
CA THR A 33 -2.43 5.08 -2.28
C THR A 33 -2.98 3.74 -2.73
N ALA A 34 -2.68 3.31 -3.97
CA ALA A 34 -3.12 2.01 -4.48
C ALA A 34 -2.56 0.87 -3.63
N ALA A 35 -1.27 0.90 -3.26
CA ALA A 35 -0.69 -0.12 -2.38
C ALA A 35 -1.32 -0.12 -0.98
N THR A 36 -1.58 1.05 -0.39
CA THR A 36 -2.27 1.18 0.89
C THR A 36 -3.69 0.61 0.85
N VAL A 37 -4.47 0.98 -0.17
CA VAL A 37 -5.84 0.47 -0.38
C VAL A 37 -5.81 -1.03 -0.66
N GLY A 38 -4.88 -1.51 -1.48
CA GLY A 38 -4.73 -2.94 -1.76
C GLY A 38 -4.40 -3.75 -0.51
N GLY A 39 -3.50 -3.25 0.34
CA GLY A 39 -3.17 -3.87 1.63
C GLY A 39 -4.37 -3.91 2.59
N PHE A 40 -5.15 -2.82 2.65
CA PHE A 40 -6.38 -2.78 3.45
C PHE A 40 -7.45 -3.76 2.92
N LEU A 41 -7.70 -3.75 1.61
CA LEU A 41 -8.63 -4.67 0.96
C LEU A 41 -8.24 -6.13 1.16
N SER A 42 -6.95 -6.43 1.28
CA SER A 42 -6.51 -7.82 1.49
C SER A 42 -6.90 -8.39 2.85
N GLN A 43 -7.35 -7.55 3.79
CA GLN A 43 -7.87 -7.97 5.10
C GLN A 43 -9.33 -8.43 5.04
N TYR A 44 -10.06 -8.12 3.97
CA TYR A 44 -11.46 -8.48 3.87
C TYR A 44 -11.63 -9.97 3.54
N PRO A 45 -12.52 -10.68 4.28
CA PRO A 45 -12.96 -12.01 3.91
C PRO A 45 -13.68 -12.04 2.54
N TYR A 46 -14.08 -13.23 2.08
CA TYR A 46 -14.86 -13.43 0.84
C TYR A 46 -14.13 -13.16 -0.49
N GLY A 47 -12.81 -13.36 -0.53
CA GLY A 47 -12.02 -13.32 -1.77
C GLY A 47 -11.43 -11.96 -2.13
N MET A 48 -11.74 -10.92 -1.36
CA MET A 48 -11.10 -9.60 -1.47
C MET A 48 -9.60 -9.65 -1.16
N LEU A 49 -9.14 -10.65 -0.40
CA LEU A 49 -7.72 -10.99 -0.24
C LEU A 49 -6.96 -10.94 -1.56
N TRP A 50 -7.43 -11.66 -2.57
CA TRP A 50 -6.74 -11.75 -3.87
C TRP A 50 -6.80 -10.45 -4.65
N VAL A 51 -7.93 -9.73 -4.56
CA VAL A 51 -8.08 -8.41 -5.19
C VAL A 51 -7.06 -7.43 -4.60
N GLY A 52 -6.96 -7.37 -3.28
CA GLY A 52 -5.99 -6.53 -2.58
C GLY A 52 -4.55 -6.88 -2.95
N VAL A 53 -4.19 -8.16 -2.93
CA VAL A 53 -2.85 -8.65 -3.34
C VAL A 53 -2.53 -8.25 -4.78
N LEU A 54 -3.46 -8.42 -5.72
CA LEU A 54 -3.26 -8.03 -7.12
C LEU A 54 -3.05 -6.52 -7.28
N ILE A 55 -3.76 -5.69 -6.52
CA ILE A 55 -3.58 -4.23 -6.52
C ILE A 55 -2.18 -3.87 -6.00
N VAL A 56 -1.73 -4.48 -4.88
CA VAL A 56 -0.39 -4.24 -4.33
C VAL A 56 0.69 -4.66 -5.34
N LEU A 57 0.55 -5.83 -5.97
CA LEU A 57 1.49 -6.30 -6.99
C LEU A 57 1.51 -5.39 -8.21
N ALA A 58 0.34 -4.92 -8.67
CA ALA A 58 0.26 -3.97 -9.78
C ALA A 58 0.94 -2.63 -9.44
N ALA A 59 0.75 -2.12 -8.23
CA ALA A 59 1.45 -0.92 -7.74
C ALA A 59 2.97 -1.15 -7.65
N ALA A 60 3.39 -2.28 -7.08
CA ALA A 60 4.79 -2.68 -6.92
C ALA A 60 5.50 -2.96 -8.26
N ALA A 61 4.78 -3.31 -9.32
CA ALA A 61 5.30 -3.39 -10.67
C ALA A 61 5.35 -2.01 -11.34
N THR A 62 4.25 -1.26 -11.26
CA THR A 62 4.10 0.03 -11.97
C THR A 62 5.06 1.09 -11.45
N GLY A 63 5.24 1.18 -10.13
CA GLY A 63 6.13 2.17 -9.51
C GLY A 63 7.58 2.09 -10.01
N PRO A 64 8.25 0.93 -9.88
CA PRO A 64 9.59 0.72 -10.41
C PRO A 64 9.70 0.86 -11.93
N ILE A 65 8.69 0.46 -12.71
CA ILE A 65 8.69 0.67 -14.17
C ILE A 65 8.67 2.17 -14.51
N VAL A 66 7.81 2.94 -13.84
CA VAL A 66 7.73 4.40 -14.04
C VAL A 66 9.03 5.07 -13.62
N ALA A 67 9.57 4.75 -12.44
CA ALA A 67 10.80 5.35 -11.93
C ALA A 67 12.05 4.91 -12.71
N GLY A 68 12.14 3.62 -13.02
CA GLY A 68 13.30 2.97 -13.63
C GLY A 68 13.33 3.16 -15.14
N SER A 69 12.28 2.76 -15.86
CA SER A 69 12.26 2.77 -17.32
C SER A 69 11.86 4.13 -17.89
N VAL A 70 10.79 4.73 -17.37
CA VAL A 70 10.26 5.99 -17.94
C VAL A 70 11.10 7.20 -17.49
N TRP A 71 11.60 7.17 -16.26
CA TRP A 71 12.37 8.29 -15.67
C TRP A 71 13.88 8.02 -15.56
N ASN A 72 14.37 6.81 -15.90
CA ASN A 72 15.79 6.42 -15.93
C ASN A 72 16.50 6.54 -14.56
N ARG A 73 15.84 6.10 -13.48
CA ARG A 73 16.38 6.16 -12.11
C ARG A 73 16.32 4.80 -11.42
N ALA A 74 17.34 3.96 -11.64
CA ALA A 74 17.43 2.63 -11.04
C ALA A 74 17.35 2.65 -9.50
N GLY A 75 18.08 3.55 -8.83
CA GLY A 75 18.07 3.64 -7.36
C GLY A 75 16.73 4.07 -6.76
N ALA A 76 15.97 4.92 -7.45
CA ALA A 76 14.62 5.27 -7.01
C ALA A 76 13.64 4.11 -7.28
N ALA A 77 13.83 3.37 -8.38
CA ALA A 77 12.99 2.23 -8.72
C ALA A 77 13.08 1.10 -7.69
N THR A 78 14.30 0.78 -7.20
CA THR A 78 14.48 -0.24 -6.16
C THR A 78 13.80 0.19 -4.87
N LEU A 79 14.04 1.43 -4.41
CA LEU A 79 13.46 1.95 -3.19
C LEU A 79 11.93 1.99 -3.25
N VAL A 80 11.34 2.42 -4.37
CA VAL A 80 9.89 2.38 -4.61
C VAL A 80 9.36 0.95 -4.57
N GLY A 81 10.04 -0.01 -5.20
CA GLY A 81 9.61 -1.41 -5.21
C GLY A 81 9.55 -2.02 -3.80
N PHE A 82 10.64 -1.90 -3.03
CA PHE A 82 10.70 -2.42 -1.66
C PHE A 82 9.72 -1.71 -0.73
N SER A 83 9.64 -0.38 -0.80
CA SER A 83 8.72 0.39 0.04
C SER A 83 7.26 0.09 -0.26
N LEU A 84 6.87 -0.17 -1.51
CA LEU A 84 5.49 -0.54 -1.87
C LEU A 84 5.09 -1.92 -1.37
N LEU A 85 5.99 -2.91 -1.47
CA LEU A 85 5.74 -4.25 -0.93
C LEU A 85 5.59 -4.19 0.59
N ALA A 86 6.51 -3.48 1.27
CA ALA A 86 6.41 -3.27 2.71
C ALA A 86 5.13 -2.50 3.06
N LEU A 87 4.79 -1.44 2.32
CA LEU A 87 3.60 -0.63 2.55
C LEU A 87 2.33 -1.48 2.44
N GLY A 88 2.21 -2.34 1.43
CA GLY A 88 1.06 -3.23 1.30
C GLY A 88 0.89 -4.18 2.49
N LEU A 89 1.99 -4.69 3.05
CA LEU A 89 1.97 -5.57 4.23
C LEU A 89 1.54 -4.84 5.50
N PHE A 90 2.15 -3.69 5.80
CA PHE A 90 1.87 -2.94 7.03
C PHE A 90 0.56 -2.14 6.96
N ALA A 91 0.19 -1.62 5.78
CA ALA A 91 -1.04 -0.84 5.64
C ALA A 91 -2.29 -1.68 5.95
N GLY A 92 -2.29 -2.96 5.58
CA GLY A 92 -3.43 -3.84 5.81
C GLY A 92 -3.81 -3.97 7.28
N SER A 93 -2.90 -4.52 8.09
CA SER A 93 -3.15 -4.72 9.51
C SER A 93 -3.43 -3.41 10.24
N ASN A 94 -2.63 -2.37 10.00
CA ASN A 94 -2.69 -1.13 10.75
C ASN A 94 -3.97 -0.32 10.44
N LEU A 95 -4.42 -0.34 9.17
CA LEU A 95 -5.69 0.29 8.81
C LEU A 95 -6.90 -0.52 9.27
N ASN A 96 -6.81 -1.86 9.29
CA ASN A 96 -7.87 -2.70 9.85
C ASN A 96 -8.05 -2.45 11.34
N GLU A 97 -6.96 -2.51 12.12
CA GLU A 97 -6.99 -2.16 13.54
C GLU A 97 -7.54 -0.75 13.76
N THR A 98 -7.03 0.24 13.02
CA THR A 98 -7.48 1.64 13.14
C THR A 98 -8.97 1.76 12.82
N TYR A 99 -9.44 1.11 11.75
CA TYR A 99 -10.85 1.11 11.38
C TYR A 99 -11.71 0.52 12.49
N MET A 100 -11.36 -0.68 12.99
CA MET A 100 -12.14 -1.37 14.00
C MET A 100 -12.15 -0.62 15.33
N LYS A 101 -11.01 -0.10 15.80
CA LYS A 101 -10.95 0.64 17.07
C LYS A 101 -11.69 1.98 17.01
N GLN A 102 -11.67 2.66 15.87
CA GLN A 102 -12.27 4.00 15.74
C GLN A 102 -13.76 3.93 15.38
N LEU A 103 -14.14 3.05 14.46
CA LEU A 103 -15.47 3.00 13.86
C LEU A 103 -16.25 1.73 14.21
N GLY A 104 -15.58 0.70 14.73
CA GLY A 104 -16.23 -0.53 15.16
C GLY A 104 -17.18 -0.33 16.33
N GLU A 105 -18.25 -1.11 16.33
CA GLU A 105 -19.17 -1.21 17.44
C GLU A 105 -18.56 -2.02 18.56
N ARG A 106 -18.76 -1.57 19.79
CA ARG A 106 -18.16 -2.17 20.97
C ARG A 106 -19.13 -3.18 21.57
N THR A 107 -18.71 -4.42 21.69
CA THR A 107 -19.47 -5.49 22.33
C THR A 107 -18.64 -6.15 23.41
N GLY A 108 -19.22 -6.37 24.60
CA GLY A 108 -18.59 -7.18 25.64
C GLY A 108 -18.57 -8.65 25.23
N ALA A 109 -17.48 -9.36 25.54
CA ALA A 109 -17.38 -10.78 25.26
C ALA A 109 -16.53 -11.51 26.30
N VAL A 110 -16.64 -12.84 26.27
CA VAL A 110 -15.84 -13.75 27.10
C VAL A 110 -15.13 -14.75 26.21
N VAL A 111 -13.83 -14.94 26.44
CA VAL A 111 -13.04 -15.98 25.79
C VAL A 111 -13.48 -17.33 26.35
N VAL A 112 -14.08 -18.17 25.52
CA VAL A 112 -14.54 -19.51 25.93
C VAL A 112 -13.52 -20.61 25.65
N GLU A 113 -12.61 -20.37 24.70
CA GLU A 113 -11.53 -21.29 24.35
C GLU A 113 -10.36 -20.46 23.83
N ALA A 114 -9.15 -20.70 24.31
CA ALA A 114 -7.93 -20.13 23.77
C ALA A 114 -6.87 -21.23 23.67
N GLY A 115 -6.09 -21.23 22.59
CA GLY A 115 -5.06 -22.23 22.42
C GLY A 115 -4.30 -22.10 21.11
N GLU A 116 -3.61 -23.17 20.77
CA GLU A 116 -2.78 -23.30 19.58
C GLU A 116 -3.30 -24.44 18.71
N ARG A 117 -3.23 -24.26 17.39
CA ARG A 117 -3.47 -25.32 16.42
C ARG A 117 -2.26 -25.43 15.51
N VAL A 118 -1.82 -26.66 15.30
CA VAL A 118 -0.80 -26.96 14.30
C VAL A 118 -1.50 -27.12 12.96
N SER A 119 -1.15 -26.27 12.00
CA SER A 119 -1.59 -26.38 10.61
C SER A 119 -1.06 -27.66 9.99
N ALA A 120 -1.68 -28.13 8.90
CA ALA A 120 -1.19 -29.27 8.12
C ALA A 120 0.27 -29.10 7.62
N LYS A 121 0.78 -27.87 7.59
CA LYS A 121 2.15 -27.53 7.20
C LYS A 121 3.14 -27.50 8.38
N GLY A 122 2.70 -27.77 9.61
CA GLY A 122 3.52 -27.71 10.83
C GLY A 122 3.56 -26.33 11.49
N ASP A 123 2.92 -25.30 10.91
CA ASP A 123 2.87 -23.97 11.51
C ASP A 123 1.93 -23.95 12.72
N VAL A 124 2.41 -23.44 13.85
CA VAL A 124 1.59 -23.17 15.03
C VAL A 124 0.83 -21.87 14.82
N ARG A 125 -0.49 -21.90 15.02
CA ARG A 125 -1.36 -20.72 14.96
C ARG A 125 -2.18 -20.60 16.22
N HIS A 126 -2.24 -19.40 16.77
CA HIS A 126 -3.09 -19.13 17.91
C HIS A 126 -4.54 -18.94 17.45
N PHE A 127 -5.47 -19.35 18.31
CA PHE A 127 -6.88 -19.09 18.11
C PHE A 127 -7.56 -18.77 19.43
N CYS A 128 -8.60 -17.94 19.34
CA CYS A 128 -9.45 -17.54 20.44
C CYS A 128 -10.89 -17.72 19.99
N ARG A 129 -11.69 -18.47 20.74
CA ARG A 129 -13.15 -18.46 20.59
C ARG A 129 -13.75 -17.58 21.66
N VAL A 130 -14.61 -16.69 21.23
CA VAL A 130 -15.29 -15.72 22.07
C VAL A 130 -16.80 -15.89 21.94
N VAL A 131 -17.50 -15.65 23.05
CA VAL A 131 -18.95 -15.50 23.09
C VAL A 131 -19.24 -14.06 23.51
N ASP A 132 -19.98 -13.34 22.69
CA ASP A 132 -20.38 -11.97 23.00
C ASP A 132 -21.55 -11.94 24.02
N ASP A 133 -21.92 -10.73 24.48
CA ASP A 133 -23.05 -10.54 25.39
C ASP A 133 -24.42 -10.95 24.78
N SER A 134 -24.51 -11.07 23.45
CA SER A 134 -25.72 -11.54 22.74
C SER A 134 -25.79 -13.07 22.61
N GLY A 135 -24.71 -13.78 22.95
CA GLY A 135 -24.56 -15.23 22.79
C GLY A 135 -24.01 -15.66 21.43
N SER A 136 -23.67 -14.72 20.54
CA SER A 136 -22.99 -14.97 19.27
C SER A 136 -21.57 -15.48 19.50
N ARG A 137 -21.09 -16.34 18.60
CA ARG A 137 -19.78 -16.98 18.67
C ARG A 137 -18.90 -16.51 17.53
N ALA A 138 -17.69 -16.07 17.84
CA ALA A 138 -16.65 -15.78 16.85
C ALA A 138 -15.39 -16.59 17.15
N GLU A 139 -14.72 -17.06 16.11
CA GLU A 139 -13.39 -17.65 16.17
C GLU A 139 -12.40 -16.67 15.55
N LEU A 140 -11.40 -16.26 16.33
CA LEU A 140 -10.44 -15.21 16.02
C LEU A 140 -9.03 -15.83 15.96
N GLY A 141 -8.20 -15.33 15.06
CA GLY A 141 -6.79 -15.74 14.94
C GLY A 141 -5.83 -14.57 15.04
N ASP A 142 -4.59 -14.80 14.60
CA ASP A 142 -3.50 -13.82 14.67
C ASP A 142 -3.85 -12.49 14.00
N ILE A 143 -4.58 -12.51 12.87
CA ILE A 143 -4.96 -11.29 12.14
C ILE A 143 -5.95 -10.44 12.93
N GLN A 144 -6.73 -11.06 13.82
CA GLN A 144 -7.72 -10.39 14.66
C GLN A 144 -7.15 -10.04 16.04
N ASN A 145 -5.82 -10.01 16.22
CA ASN A 145 -5.11 -9.77 17.49
C ASN A 145 -5.10 -10.95 18.47
N CYS A 146 -5.47 -12.17 18.09
CA CYS A 146 -5.31 -13.33 18.98
C CYS A 146 -3.94 -13.99 18.79
N HIS A 147 -2.96 -13.63 19.61
CA HIS A 147 -1.59 -14.12 19.63
C HIS A 147 -1.24 -14.92 20.89
N GLY A 148 -2.24 -15.56 21.51
CA GLY A 148 -2.06 -16.33 22.74
C GLY A 148 -1.96 -15.51 24.04
N GLN A 149 -2.21 -14.21 23.98
CA GLN A 149 -2.24 -13.34 25.17
C GLN A 149 -3.54 -13.46 25.99
N PHE A 150 -4.54 -14.15 25.47
CA PHE A 150 -5.85 -14.31 26.11
C PHE A 150 -6.01 -15.67 26.78
N THR A 151 -6.74 -15.69 27.90
CA THR A 151 -7.01 -16.90 28.68
C THR A 151 -8.49 -17.25 28.67
N THR A 152 -8.81 -18.54 28.73
CA THR A 152 -10.20 -19.00 28.85
C THR A 152 -10.86 -18.43 30.11
N GLY A 153 -12.07 -17.89 29.98
CA GLY A 153 -12.83 -17.20 31.02
C GLY A 153 -12.53 -15.70 31.12
N GLN A 154 -11.56 -15.18 30.37
CA GLN A 154 -11.23 -13.76 30.37
C GLN A 154 -12.34 -12.94 29.70
N ARG A 155 -12.76 -11.85 30.37
CA ARG A 155 -13.59 -10.82 29.73
C ARG A 155 -12.75 -9.97 28.82
N VAL A 156 -13.26 -9.72 27.63
CA VAL A 156 -12.62 -8.97 26.56
C VAL A 156 -13.64 -8.05 25.91
N VAL A 157 -13.16 -7.15 25.07
CA VAL A 157 -13.99 -6.30 24.23
C VAL A 157 -13.79 -6.71 22.78
N LEU A 158 -14.88 -6.87 22.06
CA LEU A 158 -14.88 -7.04 20.61
C LEU A 158 -15.24 -5.70 19.96
N PHE A 159 -14.49 -5.36 18.92
CA PHE A 159 -14.82 -4.31 17.99
C PHE A 159 -15.35 -4.94 16.71
N GLU A 160 -16.63 -4.74 16.44
CA GLU A 160 -17.35 -5.35 15.32
C GLU A 160 -17.60 -4.33 14.22
N ASP A 161 -17.44 -4.76 12.97
CA ASP A 161 -17.78 -3.91 11.83
C ASP A 161 -19.30 -3.88 11.65
N ARG A 162 -19.89 -2.69 11.74
CA ARG A 162 -21.35 -2.49 11.52
C ARG A 162 -21.83 -2.93 10.15
N LEU A 163 -20.95 -2.88 9.15
CA LEU A 163 -21.27 -3.31 7.80
C LEU A 163 -21.13 -4.83 7.63
N GLY A 164 -20.59 -5.54 8.64
CA GLY A 164 -20.36 -6.99 8.62
C GLY A 164 -19.32 -7.43 7.59
N GLY A 165 -18.48 -6.51 7.11
CA GLY A 165 -17.49 -6.78 6.08
C GLY A 165 -16.17 -7.34 6.63
N LEU A 166 -15.85 -7.08 7.90
CA LEU A 166 -14.62 -7.49 8.56
C LEU A 166 -14.89 -8.38 9.78
N ASP A 167 -14.00 -9.34 10.01
CA ASP A 167 -14.03 -10.18 11.22
C ASP A 167 -13.78 -9.31 12.47
N PRO A 168 -14.40 -9.62 13.62
CA PRO A 168 -14.24 -8.83 14.85
C PRO A 168 -12.79 -8.72 15.30
N TRP A 169 -12.43 -7.58 15.88
CA TRP A 169 -11.12 -7.35 16.51
C TRP A 169 -11.22 -7.50 18.03
N ILE A 170 -10.34 -8.29 18.66
CA ILE A 170 -10.35 -8.52 20.11
C ILE A 170 -9.34 -7.63 20.83
N GLU A 171 -9.77 -7.08 21.97
CA GLU A 171 -8.89 -6.41 22.92
C GLU A 171 -9.17 -6.82 24.36
N ALA A 172 -8.12 -6.80 25.19
CA ALA A 172 -8.25 -7.13 26.61
C ALA A 172 -9.02 -6.04 27.39
N THR A 173 -9.02 -4.81 26.88
CA THR A 173 -9.67 -3.65 27.49
C THR A 173 -10.44 -2.86 26.44
N ASP A 174 -11.23 -1.86 26.86
CA ASP A 174 -11.90 -0.93 25.93
C ASP A 174 -10.94 0.15 25.39
N ASP A 175 -9.66 -0.17 25.24
CA ASP A 175 -8.70 0.78 24.70
C ASP A 175 -8.90 0.93 23.19
N ARG A 176 -9.20 2.16 22.77
CA ARG A 176 -9.29 2.57 21.36
C ARG A 176 -7.97 3.14 20.83
N GLY A 177 -6.92 3.10 21.64
CA GLY A 177 -5.56 3.40 21.25
C GLY A 177 -5.12 2.50 20.09
N VAL A 178 -4.60 3.14 19.04
CA VAL A 178 -4.05 2.48 17.86
C VAL A 178 -2.54 2.33 18.03
N ASP A 179 -1.93 1.28 17.46
CA ASP A 179 -0.47 1.13 17.50
C ASP A 179 0.24 2.30 16.78
N PRO A 180 0.92 3.21 17.53
CA PRO A 180 1.59 4.35 16.93
C PRO A 180 2.81 3.93 16.11
N LEU A 181 3.43 2.80 16.43
CA LEU A 181 4.59 2.31 15.69
C LEU A 181 4.18 1.80 14.32
N GLY A 182 3.18 0.92 14.26
CA GLY A 182 2.59 0.44 13.00
C GLY A 182 2.14 1.59 12.10
N LEU A 183 1.36 2.53 12.65
CA LEU A 183 0.96 3.72 11.88
C LEU A 183 2.14 4.57 11.42
N GLY A 184 3.16 4.75 12.27
CA GLY A 184 4.39 5.44 11.92
C GLY A 184 5.15 4.76 10.77
N ILE A 185 5.24 3.43 10.78
CA ILE A 185 5.85 2.63 9.71
C ILE A 185 5.03 2.80 8.41
N THR A 186 3.72 2.63 8.46
CA THR A 186 2.83 2.78 7.29
C THR A 186 2.93 4.18 6.70
N ALA A 187 2.83 5.23 7.51
CA ALA A 187 2.94 6.62 7.08
C ALA A 187 4.35 6.94 6.53
N GLY A 188 5.39 6.44 7.19
CA GLY A 188 6.78 6.58 6.76
C GLY A 188 7.03 5.92 5.41
N LEU A 189 6.56 4.69 5.20
CA LEU A 189 6.66 3.97 3.92
C LEU A 189 5.88 4.67 2.80
N TYR A 190 4.68 5.17 3.11
CA TYR A 190 3.89 5.97 2.16
C TYR A 190 4.65 7.23 1.73
N ALA A 191 5.13 8.01 2.71
CA ALA A 191 5.87 9.24 2.45
C ALA A 191 7.19 8.99 1.71
N LEU A 192 7.92 7.94 2.09
CA LEU A 192 9.16 7.52 1.43
C LEU A 192 8.92 7.19 -0.04
N THR A 193 7.88 6.40 -0.32
CA THR A 193 7.50 6.03 -1.69
C THR A 193 7.12 7.26 -2.52
N ALA A 194 6.27 8.12 -1.98
CA ALA A 194 5.82 9.34 -2.65
C ALA A 194 7.01 10.29 -2.92
N ALA A 195 7.88 10.50 -1.93
CA ALA A 195 9.07 11.34 -2.06
C ALA A 195 10.05 10.79 -3.10
N ALA A 196 10.26 9.47 -3.14
CA ALA A 196 11.11 8.82 -4.14
C ALA A 196 10.58 9.01 -5.57
N LEU A 197 9.26 8.88 -5.77
CA LEU A 197 8.60 9.13 -7.05
C LEU A 197 8.69 10.61 -7.44
N VAL A 198 8.46 11.53 -6.51
CA VAL A 198 8.63 12.97 -6.76
C VAL A 198 10.07 13.29 -7.14
N TYR A 199 11.05 12.79 -6.39
CA TYR A 199 12.47 13.00 -6.65
C TYR A 199 12.87 12.49 -8.04
N ALA A 200 12.49 11.26 -8.39
CA ALA A 200 12.78 10.68 -9.70
C ALA A 200 12.12 11.49 -10.85
N GLY A 201 10.87 11.91 -10.66
CA GLY A 201 10.11 12.71 -11.62
C GLY A 201 10.62 14.15 -11.78
N GLN A 202 11.14 14.77 -10.73
CA GLN A 202 11.76 16.10 -10.79
C GLN A 202 13.13 16.05 -11.46
N ARG A 203 13.98 15.07 -11.13
CA ARG A 203 15.33 14.97 -11.70
C ARG A 203 15.32 14.66 -13.20
N ARG A 204 14.26 14.01 -13.71
CA ARG A 204 14.01 13.88 -15.17
C ARG A 204 13.93 15.24 -15.88
N ARG A 205 13.50 16.29 -15.18
CA ARG A 205 13.36 17.66 -15.73
C ARG A 205 14.73 18.30 -15.90
N THR A 206 15.57 18.23 -14.87
CA THR A 206 16.91 18.84 -14.87
C THR A 206 17.77 18.32 -16.02
N ASP A 207 17.81 17.00 -16.25
CA ASP A 207 18.66 16.41 -17.29
C ASP A 207 18.21 16.82 -18.71
N ARG A 208 16.89 16.84 -18.96
CA ARG A 208 16.34 17.24 -20.26
C ARG A 208 16.47 18.74 -20.53
N GLU A 209 16.33 19.57 -19.50
CA GLU A 209 16.55 21.02 -19.62
C GLU A 209 18.01 21.33 -19.92
N SER A 210 18.94 20.61 -19.29
CA SER A 210 20.39 20.72 -19.55
C SER A 210 20.78 20.25 -20.96
N ALA A 211 20.04 19.32 -21.57
CA ALA A 211 20.31 18.82 -22.92
C ALA A 211 19.79 19.75 -24.05
N ARG A 212 18.83 20.64 -23.76
CA ARG A 212 18.17 21.51 -24.77
C ARG A 212 19.10 22.58 -25.39
N PRO A 213 19.95 23.30 -24.63
CA PRO A 213 20.87 24.29 -25.20
C PRO A 213 21.95 23.67 -26.09
N ARG A 214 22.40 22.44 -25.78
CA ARG A 214 23.45 21.75 -26.56
C ARG A 214 23.00 21.39 -27.97
N ARG A 215 21.75 20.94 -28.15
CA ARG A 215 21.19 20.65 -29.49
C ARG A 215 20.99 21.91 -30.34
N ALA A 216 20.59 23.04 -29.72
CA ALA A 216 20.43 24.30 -30.43
C ALA A 216 21.75 24.90 -30.95
N ARG A 217 22.87 24.66 -30.25
CA ARG A 217 24.22 25.05 -30.72
C ARG A 217 24.78 24.09 -31.78
N ALA A 218 24.56 22.78 -31.62
CA ALA A 218 25.03 21.79 -32.60
C ALA A 218 24.36 21.95 -33.98
N GLY A 219 23.09 22.39 -34.04
CA GLY A 219 22.40 22.66 -35.31
C GLY A 219 22.81 23.96 -36.02
N ARG A 220 23.61 24.84 -35.39
CA ARG A 220 24.14 26.07 -36.03
C ARG A 220 25.54 25.90 -36.61
N ALA A 221 26.24 24.83 -36.26
CA ALA A 221 27.48 24.44 -36.93
C ALA A 221 27.13 23.56 -38.14
N GLY A 222 26.58 24.19 -39.18
CA GLY A 222 26.46 23.54 -40.49
C GLY A 222 27.85 23.37 -41.13
N PRO A 223 28.04 22.37 -42.00
CA PRO A 223 29.32 22.15 -42.69
C PRO A 223 29.68 23.38 -43.57
N PRO A 224 30.98 23.64 -43.78
CA PRO A 224 31.46 24.76 -44.61
C PRO A 224 31.00 24.67 -46.06
#